data_AF-A0A973B236-F1
#
_entry.id   AF-A0A973B236-F1
#
_cell.length_a   1.000
_cell.length_b   1.000
_cell.length_c   1.000
_cell.angle_alpha   90.00
_cell.angle_beta   90.00
_cell.angle_gamma   90.00
#
_symmetry.space_group_name_H-M   'P 1'
#
loop_
_entity.id
_entity.type
_entity.pdbx_description
1 polymer ?
#
loop_
_entity_poly.entity_id
_entity_poly.type
_entity_poly.pdbx_seq_one_letter_code
_entity_poly.pdbx_strand_id
1 'polypeptide(L)'
;VRMRVDVADHEIARQIAKVISQDTGLLPDEALLLGSGMQGMAQVAARRWLAKEDLLMSRDAAADLIAALAWRGIRGFPLTHPPHDIATGAGAD
;
A
#
# COMPACT_ATOMS: atom_id res chain seq x y z
N VAL A 1 -10.21 20.31 -15.23
CA VAL A 1 -10.40 18.90 -14.77
C VAL A 1 -9.36 18.49 -13.73
N ARG A 2 -8.05 18.68 -13.98
CA ARG A 2 -6.94 18.38 -13.02
C ARG A 2 -7.23 18.85 -11.58
N MET A 3 -7.50 20.15 -11.38
CA MET A 3 -7.84 20.71 -10.06
C MET A 3 -9.01 20.02 -9.33
N ARG A 4 -10.02 19.49 -10.04
CA ARG A 4 -11.15 18.82 -9.40
C ARG A 4 -10.76 17.45 -8.87
N VAL A 5 -9.90 16.74 -9.60
CA VAL A 5 -9.33 15.46 -9.18
C VAL A 5 -8.40 15.68 -8.00
N ASP A 6 -7.54 16.70 -8.06
CA ASP A 6 -6.60 17.00 -6.98
C ASP A 6 -7.33 17.37 -5.66
N VAL A 7 -8.43 18.12 -5.72
CA VAL A 7 -9.26 18.44 -4.54
C VAL A 7 -9.96 17.21 -3.98
N ALA A 8 -10.49 16.34 -4.84
CA ALA A 8 -11.16 15.10 -4.42
C ALA A 8 -10.17 14.11 -3.80
N ASP A 9 -8.99 13.94 -4.41
CA ASP A 9 -7.90 13.11 -3.91
C ASP A 9 -7.44 13.59 -2.52
N HIS A 10 -7.34 14.91 -2.34
CA HIS A 10 -6.96 15.49 -1.05
C HIS A 10 -8.03 15.30 0.04
N GLU A 11 -9.32 15.30 -0.30
CA GLU A 11 -10.38 14.99 0.67
C GLU A 11 -10.36 13.52 1.10
N ILE A 12 -10.12 12.59 0.17
CA ILE A 12 -9.96 11.16 0.49
C ILE A 12 -8.78 10.96 1.45
N ALA A 13 -7.64 11.60 1.17
CA ALA A 13 -6.47 11.55 2.04
C ALA A 13 -6.79 12.05 3.45
N ARG A 14 -7.57 13.15 3.59
CA ARG A 14 -8.00 13.67 4.89
C ARG A 14 -8.90 12.70 5.66
N GLN A 15 -9.83 12.03 4.98
CA GLN A 15 -10.71 11.06 5.65
C GLN A 15 -9.93 9.84 6.15
N ILE A 16 -8.96 9.36 5.37
CA ILE A 16 -8.05 8.29 5.81
C ILE A 16 -7.23 8.75 7.02
N ALA A 17 -6.65 9.96 6.95
CA ALA A 17 -5.84 10.55 8.01
C ALA A 17 -6.62 10.69 9.33
N LYS A 18 -7.91 11.05 9.26
CA LYS A 18 -8.77 11.15 10.44
C LYS A 18 -8.85 9.81 11.17
N VAL A 19 -9.10 8.72 10.46
CA VAL A 19 -9.18 7.38 11.05
C VAL A 19 -7.82 6.96 11.63
N ILE A 20 -6.73 7.18 10.90
CA ILE A 20 -5.38 6.88 11.38
C ILE A 20 -5.08 7.62 12.68
N SER A 21 -5.31 8.94 12.73
CA SER A 21 -5.03 9.75 13.91
C SER A 21 -5.88 9.29 15.11
N GLN A 22 -7.16 8.97 14.88
CA GLN A 22 -8.07 8.47 15.92
C GLN A 22 -7.61 7.13 16.51
N ASP A 23 -7.11 6.21 15.69
CA ASP A 23 -6.79 4.85 16.13
C ASP A 23 -5.34 4.67 16.61
N THR A 24 -4.44 5.57 16.23
CA THR A 24 -2.99 5.44 16.52
C THR A 24 -2.43 6.50 17.46
N GLY A 25 -3.12 7.63 17.62
CA GLY A 25 -2.61 8.78 18.38
C GLY A 25 -1.52 9.59 17.65
N LEU A 26 -1.25 9.30 16.38
CA LEU A 26 -0.34 10.09 15.55
C LEU A 26 -0.80 11.54 15.41
N LEU A 27 0.18 12.45 15.28
CA LEU A 27 -0.11 13.86 15.06
C LEU A 27 -0.85 14.06 13.71
N PRO A 28 -1.68 15.11 13.57
CA PRO A 28 -2.47 15.32 12.36
C PRO A 28 -1.64 15.33 11.07
N ASP A 29 -0.45 15.93 11.07
CA ASP A 29 0.41 16.00 9.89
C ASP A 29 1.03 14.64 9.53
N GLU A 30 1.38 13.82 10.54
CA GLU A 30 1.88 12.45 10.33
C GLU A 30 0.77 11.57 9.75
N ALA A 31 -0.43 11.65 10.30
CA ALA A 31 -1.59 10.93 9.81
C ALA A 31 -1.98 11.37 8.39
N LEU A 32 -1.86 12.67 8.08
CA LEU A 32 -2.12 13.21 6.74
C LEU A 32 -1.09 12.72 5.72
N LEU A 33 0.19 12.63 6.10
CA LEU A 33 1.24 12.06 5.26
C LEU A 33 0.93 10.59 4.93
N LEU A 34 0.58 9.79 5.93
CA LEU A 34 0.20 8.38 5.74
C LEU A 34 -1.07 8.25 4.88
N GLY A 35 -2.11 9.03 5.16
CA GLY A 35 -3.36 9.02 4.40
C GLY A 35 -3.16 9.41 2.93
N SER A 36 -2.29 10.39 2.66
CA SER A 36 -1.93 10.78 1.29
C SER A 36 -1.17 9.67 0.56
N GLY A 37 -0.24 9.00 1.25
CA GLY A 37 0.49 7.85 0.70
C GLY A 37 -0.43 6.68 0.33
N MET A 38 -1.37 6.34 1.22
CA MET A 38 -2.37 5.30 0.97
C MET A 38 -3.31 5.67 -0.19
N GLN A 39 -3.80 6.91 -0.24
CA GLN A 39 -4.62 7.43 -1.33
C GLN A 39 -3.89 7.32 -2.68
N GLY A 40 -2.62 7.72 -2.73
CA GLY A 40 -1.78 7.60 -3.91
C GLY A 40 -1.61 6.14 -4.37
N MET A 41 -1.34 5.23 -3.44
CA MET A 41 -1.23 3.79 -3.73
C MET A 41 -2.51 3.23 -4.34
N ALA A 42 -3.66 3.52 -3.73
CA ALA A 42 -4.96 3.08 -4.22
C ALA A 42 -5.27 3.64 -5.62
N GLN A 43 -5.03 4.93 -5.84
CA GLN A 43 -5.31 5.59 -7.12
C GLN A 43 -4.41 5.05 -8.25
N VAL A 44 -3.11 4.92 -8.01
CA VAL A 44 -2.16 4.41 -8.99
C VAL A 44 -2.47 2.96 -9.35
N ALA A 45 -2.77 2.12 -8.35
CA ALA A 45 -3.14 0.73 -8.58
C ALA A 45 -4.45 0.60 -9.38
N ALA A 46 -5.48 1.37 -9.03
CA ALA A 46 -6.77 1.36 -9.74
C ALA A 46 -6.60 1.77 -11.22
N ARG A 47 -5.84 2.84 -11.49
CA ARG A 47 -5.54 3.26 -12.88
C ARG A 47 -4.79 2.19 -13.65
N ARG A 48 -3.82 1.52 -13.00
CA ARG A 48 -3.02 0.45 -13.61
C ARG A 48 -3.84 -0.81 -13.90
N TRP A 49 -4.83 -1.12 -13.04
CA TRP A 49 -5.78 -2.22 -13.23
C TRP A 49 -6.75 -1.91 -14.38
N LEU A 50 -7.34 -0.72 -14.41
CA LEU A 50 -8.26 -0.28 -15.47
C LEU A 50 -7.60 -0.17 -16.85
N ALA A 51 -6.31 0.18 -16.92
CA ALA A 51 -5.61 0.39 -18.18
C ALA A 51 -5.20 -0.91 -18.92
N LYS A 52 -5.46 -2.10 -18.36
CA LYS A 52 -5.14 -3.37 -19.01
C LYS A 52 -6.41 -4.12 -19.36
N GLU A 53 -6.64 -4.27 -20.65
CA GLU A 53 -7.77 -5.04 -21.18
C GLU A 53 -7.64 -6.55 -20.89
N ASP A 54 -6.41 -7.06 -20.76
CA ASP A 54 -6.13 -8.50 -20.58
C ASP A 54 -5.83 -8.92 -19.13
N LEU A 55 -6.09 -8.06 -18.13
CA LEU A 55 -5.92 -8.47 -16.74
C LEU A 55 -7.01 -9.47 -16.35
N LEU A 56 -6.64 -10.75 -16.20
CA LEU A 56 -7.51 -11.81 -15.67
C LEU A 56 -7.88 -11.62 -14.18
N MET A 57 -7.31 -10.61 -13.53
CA MET A 57 -7.53 -10.31 -12.12
C MET A 57 -8.86 -9.55 -11.94
N SER A 58 -9.76 -10.08 -11.13
CA SER A 58 -10.99 -9.38 -10.76
C SER A 58 -10.69 -8.09 -9.99
N ARG A 59 -11.64 -7.14 -10.02
CA ARG A 59 -11.54 -5.90 -9.25
C ARG A 59 -11.29 -6.16 -7.76
N ASP A 60 -12.03 -7.11 -7.21
CA ASP A 60 -11.99 -7.39 -5.77
C ASP A 60 -10.65 -8.05 -5.41
N ALA A 61 -10.12 -8.95 -6.25
CA ALA A 61 -8.78 -9.51 -6.06
C ALA A 61 -7.69 -8.43 -6.13
N ALA A 62 -7.83 -7.44 -7.02
CA ALA A 62 -6.91 -6.30 -7.08
C ALA A 62 -7.00 -5.42 -5.82
N ALA A 63 -8.20 -5.17 -5.31
CA ALA A 63 -8.41 -4.41 -4.08
C ALA A 63 -7.80 -5.11 -2.87
N ASP A 64 -8.03 -6.42 -2.72
CA ASP A 64 -7.48 -7.24 -1.63
C ASP A 64 -5.95 -7.26 -1.65
N LEU A 65 -5.35 -7.36 -2.85
CA LEU A 65 -3.90 -7.35 -3.01
C LEU A 65 -3.27 -6.03 -2.55
N ILE A 66 -3.88 -4.90 -2.93
CA ILE A 66 -3.41 -3.56 -2.54
C ILE A 66 -3.65 -3.29 -1.06
N ALA A 67 -4.78 -3.75 -0.50
CA ALA A 67 -5.04 -3.67 0.93
C ALA A 67 -4.02 -4.47 1.75
N ALA A 68 -3.68 -5.68 1.30
CA ALA A 68 -2.63 -6.49 1.91
C ALA A 68 -1.27 -5.78 1.89
N LEU A 69 -0.91 -5.17 0.77
CA LEU A 69 0.32 -4.37 0.65
C LEU A 69 0.32 -3.17 1.61
N ALA A 70 -0.79 -2.43 1.70
CA ALA A 70 -0.90 -1.26 2.57
C ALA A 70 -0.75 -1.62 4.05
N TRP A 71 -1.25 -2.77 4.49
CA TRP A 71 -1.27 -3.14 5.91
C TRP A 71 -0.07 -3.98 6.37
N ARG A 72 0.44 -4.87 5.50
CA ARG A 72 1.52 -5.82 5.86
C ARG A 72 2.85 -5.49 5.18
N GLY A 73 2.85 -4.58 4.21
CA GLY A 73 4.00 -4.35 3.34
C GLY A 73 4.32 -5.58 2.47
N ILE A 74 5.38 -5.46 1.68
CA ILE A 74 5.84 -6.55 0.78
C ILE A 74 6.24 -7.81 1.58
N ARG A 75 6.73 -7.64 2.82
CA ARG A 75 7.06 -8.75 3.73
C ARG A 75 5.85 -9.63 4.07
N GLY A 76 4.62 -9.12 3.90
CA GLY A 76 3.39 -9.88 4.11
C GLY A 76 3.06 -10.91 3.04
N PHE A 77 3.84 -10.99 1.95
CA PHE A 77 3.66 -11.95 0.86
C PHE A 77 4.61 -13.15 1.01
N PRO A 78 4.20 -14.36 0.61
CA PRO A 78 5.03 -15.55 0.73
C PRO A 78 6.31 -15.42 -0.12
N LEU A 79 7.45 -15.78 0.47
CA LEU A 79 8.71 -15.89 -0.25
C LEU A 79 8.71 -17.17 -1.09
N THR A 80 9.08 -17.06 -2.35
CA THR A 80 9.18 -18.22 -3.27
C THR A 80 10.55 -18.91 -3.21
N HIS A 81 11.50 -18.34 -2.47
CA HIS A 81 12.85 -18.87 -2.30
C HIS A 81 13.08 -19.11 -0.81
N PRO A 82 13.70 -20.23 -0.41
CA PRO A 82 14.10 -20.42 0.97
C PRO A 82 15.08 -19.30 1.37
N PRO A 83 15.06 -18.85 2.64
CA PRO A 83 16.10 -17.96 3.15
C PRO A 83 17.47 -18.57 2.82
N HIS A 84 18.35 -17.82 2.18
CA HIS A 84 19.75 -18.25 2.09
C HIS A 84 20.31 -18.25 3.51
N ASP A 85 20.53 -19.44 4.06
CA ASP A 85 21.32 -19.60 5.27
C ASP A 85 22.72 -19.05 4.97
N ILE A 86 23.01 -17.85 5.47
CA ILE A 86 24.39 -17.41 5.68
C ILE A 86 24.87 -18.11 6.95
N ALA A 87 24.99 -19.43 6.88
CA ALA A 87 25.68 -20.22 7.89
C ALA A 87 27.19 -20.02 7.68
N THR A 88 27.68 -18.97 8.33
CA THR A 88 28.94 -18.90 9.08
C THR A 88 29.97 -20.00 8.74
N GLY A 89 30.96 -19.64 7.93
CA GLY A 89 32.25 -20.35 7.87
C GLY A 89 33.07 -20.11 9.13
N ALA A 90 32.59 -20.55 10.29
CA ALA A 90 33.37 -20.65 11.52
C ALA A 90 33.24 -22.07 12.06
N GLY A 91 34.33 -22.82 11.96
CA GLY A 91 34.51 -24.11 12.62
C GLY A 91 34.44 -25.31 11.69
N ALA A 92 35.56 -25.60 11.03
CA ALA A 92 35.98 -26.97 10.77
C ALA A 92 37.52 -26.95 10.65
N ASP A 93 38.14 -27.26 11.79
CA ASP A 93 39.34 -28.09 11.99
C ASP A 93 40.63 -27.80 11.19
#